data_AF-A0ABC8RTV8-F1
#
_entry.id   AF-A0ABC8RTV8-F1
#
_cell.length_a   1.000
_cell.length_b   1.000
_cell.length_c   1.000
_cell.angle_alpha   90.00
_cell.angle_beta   90.00
_cell.angle_gamma   90.00
#
_symmetry.space_group_name_H-M   'P 1'
#
loop_
_entity.id
_entity.type
_entity.pdbx_description
1 polymer ?
#
loop_
_entity_poly.entity_id
_entity_poly.type
_entity_poly.pdbx_seq_one_letter_code
_entity_poly.pdbx_strand_id
1 'polypeptide(L)'
;MSSPSVHWSLTYDGMIVGEHSRDTDLDVNPVRTKELTNIRSAGKDENVKLSPPRLMTLEEAIGYVASDELIEVTPKAIRLRKRYLDAGKRKTMRNKPKD
;
A
#
# COMPACT_ATOMS: atom_id res chain seq x y z
N MET A 1 18.40 0.77 22.73
CA MET A 1 17.90 0.41 21.38
C MET A 1 16.55 1.06 21.20
N SER A 2 16.51 2.18 20.50
CA SER A 2 15.29 2.95 20.23
C SER A 2 14.41 2.19 19.26
N SER A 3 13.26 1.69 19.73
CA SER A 3 12.16 1.26 18.87
C SER A 3 11.87 2.37 17.85
N PRO A 4 11.84 2.08 16.54
CA PRO A 4 11.44 3.08 15.57
C PRO A 4 9.97 3.38 15.85
N SER A 5 9.69 4.61 16.29
CA SER A 5 8.34 5.12 16.48
C SER A 5 7.56 4.86 15.20
N VAL A 6 6.50 4.07 15.31
CA VAL A 6 5.49 3.91 14.25
C VAL A 6 4.84 5.28 14.10
N HIS A 7 5.45 6.13 13.27
CA HIS A 7 4.90 7.41 12.88
C HIS A 7 3.60 7.10 12.17
N TRP A 8 2.51 7.77 12.57
CA TRP A 8 1.24 7.70 11.87
C TRP A 8 1.49 8.08 10.40
N SER A 9 1.66 7.09 9.53
CA SER A 9 2.20 7.30 8.21
C SER A 9 1.12 7.93 7.35
N LEU A 10 1.21 9.26 7.19
CA LEU A 10 0.44 10.01 6.21
C LEU A 10 0.61 9.32 4.85
N THR A 11 -0.49 8.78 4.35
CA THR A 11 -0.59 8.14 3.04
C THR A 11 -0.95 9.18 1.99
N TYR A 12 -0.64 8.87 0.74
CA TYR A 12 -0.99 9.70 -0.41
C TYR A 12 -1.38 8.78 -1.58
N ASP A 13 -2.07 9.34 -2.57
CA ASP A 13 -2.56 8.57 -3.71
C ASP A 13 -1.43 7.85 -4.44
N GLY A 14 -1.62 6.55 -4.69
CA GLY A 14 -0.64 5.70 -5.39
C GLY A 14 0.56 5.27 -4.55
N MET A 15 0.61 5.60 -3.25
CA MET A 15 1.50 4.95 -2.30
C MET A 15 1.09 3.48 -2.13
N ILE A 16 2.07 2.57 -2.17
CA ILE A 16 1.87 1.15 -1.91
C ILE A 16 1.92 0.93 -0.40
N VAL A 17 0.84 0.39 0.16
CA VAL A 17 0.67 0.20 1.61
C VAL A 17 0.74 -1.26 2.06
N GLY A 18 0.83 -2.19 1.12
CA GLY A 18 0.91 -3.62 1.40
C GLY A 18 0.88 -4.47 0.13
N GLU A 19 0.91 -5.78 0.34
CA GLU A 19 0.85 -6.79 -0.71
C GLU A 19 -0.55 -7.39 -0.77
N HIS A 20 -1.05 -7.59 -1.99
CA HIS A 20 -2.31 -8.29 -2.19
C HIS A 20 -2.06 -9.78 -2.34
N SER A 21 -2.92 -10.62 -1.76
CA SER A 21 -2.80 -12.09 -1.84
C SER A 21 -3.08 -12.68 -3.22
N ARG A 22 -3.43 -11.84 -4.20
CA ARG A 22 -3.62 -12.22 -5.60
C ARG A 22 -2.71 -11.37 -6.47
N ASP A 23 -2.37 -11.88 -7.64
CA ASP A 23 -1.46 -11.25 -8.62
C ASP A 23 -1.94 -9.91 -9.21
N THR A 24 -3.12 -9.43 -8.82
CA THR A 24 -3.70 -8.18 -9.32
C THR A 24 -3.59 -7.06 -8.31
N ASP A 25 -3.23 -5.86 -8.74
CA ASP A 25 -3.28 -4.66 -7.91
C ASP A 25 -4.70 -4.35 -7.40
N LEU A 26 -4.80 -3.88 -6.16
CA LEU A 26 -6.04 -3.43 -5.54
C LEU A 26 -5.89 -2.01 -4.97
N ASP A 27 -6.74 -1.10 -5.42
CA ASP A 27 -6.84 0.25 -4.85
C ASP A 27 -7.66 0.21 -3.55
N VAL A 28 -7.06 0.65 -2.45
CA VAL A 28 -7.66 0.65 -1.12
C VAL A 28 -7.60 2.03 -0.48
N ASN A 29 -8.54 2.32 0.42
CA ASN A 29 -8.49 3.49 1.28
C ASN A 29 -8.03 3.06 2.69
N PRO A 30 -6.81 3.40 3.11
CA PRO A 30 -6.30 3.02 4.43
C PRO A 30 -6.75 3.98 5.56
N VAL A 31 -7.35 5.12 5.23
CA VAL A 31 -7.70 6.19 6.19
C VAL A 31 -9.13 6.03 6.70
N ARG A 32 -10.06 5.67 5.81
CA ARG A 32 -11.49 5.61 6.14
C ARG A 32 -12.01 4.19 5.97
N THR A 33 -12.66 3.70 7.04
CA THR A 33 -13.37 2.43 7.02
C THR A 33 -14.49 2.47 5.98
N LYS A 34 -14.60 1.41 5.19
CA LYS A 34 -15.78 1.19 4.35
C LYS A 34 -16.90 0.64 5.25
N GLU A 35 -18.05 1.29 5.25
CA GLU A 35 -19.28 0.76 5.85
C GLU A 35 -19.60 -0.59 5.19
N LEU A 36 -19.45 -1.68 5.95
CA LEU A 36 -19.72 -3.03 5.48
C LEU A 36 -21.19 -3.34 5.69
N THR A 37 -22.04 -2.96 4.73
CA THR A 37 -23.48 -3.28 4.74
C THR A 37 -23.78 -4.77 4.55
N ASN A 38 -22.77 -5.60 4.22
CA ASN A 38 -22.90 -7.04 3.98
C ASN A 38 -22.40 -7.93 5.12
N ILE A 39 -22.11 -7.39 6.31
CA ILE A 39 -21.84 -8.24 7.49
C ILE A 39 -23.19 -8.71 8.04
N ARG A 40 -23.50 -10.01 7.86
CA ARG A 40 -24.53 -10.68 8.66
C ARG A 40 -24.11 -10.58 10.13
N SER A 41 -24.83 -9.77 10.87
CA SER A 41 -24.70 -9.61 12.32
C SER A 41 -24.71 -10.97 13.02
N ALA A 42 -23.55 -11.39 13.50
CA ALA A 42 -23.44 -12.37 14.58
C ALA A 42 -22.35 -11.82 15.49
N GLY A 43 -22.74 -11.42 16.69
CA GLY A 43 -22.01 -10.49 17.53
C GLY A 43 -20.54 -10.86 17.74
N LYS A 44 -19.68 -9.85 17.61
CA LYS A 44 -18.35 -9.83 18.19
C LYS A 44 -17.77 -8.43 17.98
N ASP A 45 -17.69 -7.67 19.08
CA ASP A 45 -16.68 -6.63 19.21
C ASP A 45 -15.31 -7.32 19.15
N GLU A 46 -14.82 -7.61 17.94
CA GLU A 46 -13.45 -8.06 17.77
C GLU A 46 -12.57 -6.81 17.81
N ASN A 47 -11.83 -6.65 18.91
CA ASN A 47 -10.70 -5.75 18.97
C ASN A 47 -9.74 -6.11 17.83
N VAL A 48 -9.76 -5.31 16.75
CA VAL A 48 -9.00 -5.60 15.52
C VAL A 48 -7.52 -5.51 15.82
N LYS A 49 -6.88 -6.66 16.01
CA LYS A 49 -5.42 -6.74 16.15
C LYS A 49 -4.79 -6.62 14.77
N LEU A 50 -4.07 -5.53 14.54
CA LEU A 50 -3.25 -5.36 13.34
C LEU A 50 -1.94 -6.13 13.50
N SER A 51 -1.61 -6.98 12.53
CA SER A 51 -0.29 -7.57 12.42
C SER A 51 0.76 -6.47 12.24
N PRO A 52 1.97 -6.60 12.83
CA PRO A 52 3.03 -5.63 12.64
C PRO A 52 3.35 -5.44 11.15
N PRO A 53 3.63 -4.19 10.70
CA PRO A 53 3.97 -3.94 9.32
C PRO A 53 5.33 -4.56 8.98
N ARG A 54 5.46 -5.05 7.74
CA ARG A 54 6.76 -5.47 7.19
C ARG A 54 7.58 -4.23 6.86
N LEU A 55 8.69 -4.03 7.57
CA LEU A 55 9.68 -3.02 7.24
C LEU A 55 10.60 -3.57 6.15
N MET A 56 10.81 -2.81 5.08
CA MET A 56 11.73 -3.17 3.99
C MET A 56 12.98 -2.30 4.05
N THR A 57 14.16 -2.89 3.84
CA THR A 57 15.38 -2.13 3.57
C THR A 57 15.38 -1.58 2.14
N LEU A 58 16.35 -0.72 1.81
CA LEU A 58 16.47 -0.19 0.45
C LEU A 58 16.78 -1.30 -0.56
N GLU A 59 17.64 -2.23 -0.19
CA GLU A 59 18.05 -3.37 -1.00
C GLU A 59 16.87 -4.31 -1.26
N GLU A 60 16.08 -4.60 -0.24
CA GLU A 60 14.86 -5.39 -0.39
C GLU A 60 13.84 -4.68 -1.30
N ALA A 61 13.67 -3.36 -1.14
CA ALA A 61 12.77 -2.58 -1.97
C ALA A 61 13.20 -2.58 -3.46
N ILE A 62 14.51 -2.52 -3.74
CA ILE A 62 15.06 -2.62 -5.10
C ILE A 62 14.77 -3.99 -5.71
N GLY A 63 14.87 -5.07 -4.95
CA GLY A 63 14.51 -6.41 -5.40
C GLY A 63 12.99 -6.61 -5.60
N TYR A 64 12.18 -5.83 -4.89
CA TYR A 64 10.73 -5.96 -4.89
C TYR A 64 10.03 -5.11 -5.97
N VAL A 65 10.56 -3.93 -6.31
CA VAL A 65 9.87 -2.94 -7.14
C VAL A 65 9.59 -3.45 -8.57
N ALA A 66 8.35 -3.30 -9.02
CA ALA A 66 7.96 -3.66 -10.38
C ALA A 66 8.27 -2.55 -11.42
N SER A 67 8.17 -2.90 -12.71
CA SER A 67 8.48 -1.98 -13.82
C SER A 67 7.60 -0.71 -13.90
N ASP A 68 6.42 -0.72 -13.29
CA ASP A 68 5.48 0.40 -13.21
C ASP A 68 5.44 1.05 -11.81
N GLU A 69 6.43 0.74 -10.98
CA GLU A 69 6.59 1.19 -9.61
C GLU A 69 7.90 1.96 -9.43
N LEU A 70 7.96 2.72 -8.34
CA LEU A 70 9.11 3.55 -7.98
C LEU A 70 9.32 3.48 -6.47
N ILE A 71 10.58 3.61 -6.08
CA ILE A 71 11.00 3.73 -4.68
C ILE A 71 11.21 5.22 -4.40
N GLU A 72 10.43 5.77 -3.47
CA GLU A 72 10.66 7.10 -2.93
C GLU A 72 11.60 6.99 -1.74
N VAL A 73 12.77 7.63 -1.86
CA VAL A 73 13.81 7.61 -0.83
C VAL A 73 13.94 9.00 -0.24
N THR A 74 13.78 9.10 1.07
CA THR A 74 14.04 10.30 1.86
C THR A 74 14.96 9.92 3.03
N PRO A 75 15.66 10.88 3.67
CA PRO A 75 16.52 10.57 4.81
C PRO A 75 15.80 9.91 6.00
N LYS A 76 14.48 10.07 6.08
CA LYS A 76 13.65 9.56 7.18
C LYS A 76 12.82 8.32 6.83
N ALA A 77 12.65 8.02 5.54
CA ALA A 77 11.76 6.96 5.10
C ALA A 77 12.06 6.48 3.68
N ILE A 78 11.87 5.19 3.46
CA ILE A 78 11.81 4.54 2.16
C ILE A 78 10.35 4.12 1.94
N ARG A 79 9.78 4.45 0.79
CA ARG A 79 8.38 4.13 0.46
C ARG A 79 8.29 3.57 -0.95
N LEU A 80 7.31 2.69 -1.16
CA LEU A 80 6.95 2.18 -2.47
C LEU A 80 5.74 2.94 -3.00
N ARG A 81 5.74 3.24 -4.30
CA ARG A 81 4.63 3.92 -4.99
C ARG A 81 4.51 3.47 -6.44
N LYS A 82 3.33 3.60 -7.01
CA LYS A 82 3.15 3.44 -8.46
C LYS A 82 3.78 4.64 -9.20
N ARG A 83 4.22 4.41 -10.44
CA ARG A 83 4.71 5.47 -11.35
C ARG A 83 3.63 6.54 -11.57
N TYR A 84 2.41 6.11 -11.83
CA TYR A 84 1.25 6.98 -11.95
C TYR A 84 0.45 6.92 -10.64
N LEU A 85 0.35 8.05 -9.95
CA LEU A 85 -0.38 8.11 -8.68
C LEU A 85 -1.89 7.98 -8.88
N ASP A 86 -2.41 8.71 -9.86
CA ASP A 86 -3.82 8.70 -10.22
C ASP A 86 -4.26 7.34 -10.76
N ALA A 87 -5.32 6.77 -10.19
CA ALA A 87 -5.85 5.47 -10.56
C ALA A 87 -6.40 5.44 -12.01
N GLY A 88 -7.01 6.53 -12.48
CA GLY A 88 -7.51 6.64 -13.85
C GLY A 88 -6.39 6.59 -14.88
N LYS A 89 -5.29 7.31 -14.62
CA LYS A 89 -4.07 7.26 -15.42
C LYS A 89 -3.46 5.86 -15.43
N ARG A 90 -3.40 5.17 -14.29
CA ARG A 90 -2.92 3.76 -14.22
C ARG A 90 -3.72 2.83 -15.13
N LYS A 91 -5.05 2.90 -15.08
CA LYS A 91 -5.93 2.09 -15.93
C LYS A 91 -5.70 2.38 -17.42
N THR A 92 -5.49 3.65 -17.77
CA THR A 92 -5.21 4.07 -19.15
C THR A 92 -3.86 3.56 -19.63
N MET A 93 -2.81 3.71 -18.83
CA MET A 93 -1.44 3.29 -19.19
C MET A 93 -1.28 1.78 -19.25
N ARG A 94 -2.03 1.02 -18.43
CA ARG A 94 -2.07 -0.45 -18.51
C ARG A 94 -2.64 -0.96 -19.84
N ASN A 95 -3.53 -0.20 -20.47
CA ASN A 95 -4.16 -0.56 -21.73
C ASN A 95 -3.37 -0.10 -22.97
N LYS A 96 -2.31 0.70 -22.79
CA LYS A 96 -1.47 1.16 -23.90
C LYS A 96 -0.51 0.03 -24.29
N PRO A 97 -0.35 -0.29 -25.59
CA PRO A 97 0.67 -1.23 -26.03
C PRO A 97 2.05 -0.76 -25.55
N LYS A 98 2.83 -1.70 -25.01
CA LYS A 98 4.25 -1.46 -24.68
C LYS A 98 5.01 -1.56 -26.01
N ASP A 99 5.59 -0.44 -26.44
CA ASP A 99 6.56 -0.40 -27.55
C ASP A 99 7.87 -1.12 -27.15
#